data_AF-A0A916K131-F1
#
_entry.id   AF-A0A916K131-F1
#
_cell.length_a   1.000
_cell.length_b   1.000
_cell.length_c   1.000
_cell.angle_alpha   90.00
_cell.angle_beta   90.00
_cell.angle_gamma   90.00
#
_symmetry.space_group_name_H-M   'P 1'
#
loop_
_entity.id
_entity.type
_entity.pdbx_description
1 polymer ?
#
loop_
_entity_poly.entity_id
_entity_poly.type
_entity_poly.pdbx_seq_one_letter_code
_entity_poly.pdbx_strand_id
1 'polypeptide(L)' 'MTDSKHPELHVYEEQRDDLMDVAMGFGVFFAVLFVIAIVATIITIAMR' A
#
# COMPACT_ATOMS: atom_id res chain seq x y z
N MET A 1 7.18 33.89 5.47
CA MET A 1 6.28 32.78 5.10
C MET A 1 5.19 33.34 4.19
N THR A 2 5.48 33.46 2.90
CA THR A 2 4.56 34.02 1.88
C THR A 2 4.58 33.23 0.57
N ASP A 3 5.41 32.19 0.48
CA ASP A 3 5.52 31.31 -0.69
C ASP A 3 4.47 30.20 -0.59
N SER A 4 3.64 30.02 -1.63
CA SER A 4 2.56 29.03 -1.71
C SER A 4 3.06 27.58 -1.88
N LYS A 5 4.30 27.28 -1.51
CA LYS A 5 4.86 25.93 -1.49
C LYS A 5 5.06 25.41 -0.07
N HIS A 6 4.84 26.25 0.94
CA HIS A 6 4.97 25.85 2.33
C HIS A 6 3.75 25.02 2.74
N PRO A 7 3.93 23.76 3.19
CA PRO A 7 2.83 22.84 3.47
C PRO A 7 1.91 23.33 4.59
N GLU A 8 2.44 24.09 5.55
CA GLU A 8 1.64 24.76 6.59
C GLU A 8 0.65 25.81 6.07
N LEU A 9 0.77 26.24 4.81
CA LEU A 9 -0.20 27.12 4.15
C LEU A 9 -1.31 26.35 3.41
N HIS A 10 -1.19 25.01 3.31
CA HIS A 10 -2.07 24.14 2.51
C HIS A 10 -3.09 23.44 3.41
N VAL A 11 -3.90 24.23 4.12
CA VAL A 11 -4.84 23.77 5.16
C VAL A 11 -5.96 22.84 4.66
N TYR A 12 -6.17 22.78 3.34
CA TYR A 12 -7.17 21.93 2.70
C TYR A 12 -6.56 20.72 1.97
N GLU A 13 -5.23 20.57 2.00
CA GLU A 13 -4.59 19.35 1.50
C GLU A 13 -4.74 18.21 2.51
N GLU A 14 -4.91 17.01 1.98
CA GLU A 14 -4.95 15.79 2.80
C GLU A 14 -3.65 15.66 3.59
N GLN A 15 -3.77 15.31 4.88
CA GLN A 15 -2.58 15.00 5.67
C GLN A 15 -1.85 13.82 5.03
N ARG A 16 -0.66 14.08 4.52
CA ARG A 16 0.22 13.04 4.01
C ARG A 16 0.77 12.21 5.17
N ASP A 17 0.42 10.93 5.21
CA ASP A 17 1.05 9.94 6.08
C ASP A 17 1.83 8.95 5.22
N ASP A 18 3.04 9.37 4.83
CA ASP A 18 3.90 8.63 3.91
C ASP A 18 4.17 7.19 4.38
N LEU A 19 4.19 6.95 5.69
CA LEU A 19 4.42 5.61 6.23
C LEU A 19 3.16 4.74 6.09
N MET A 20 2.00 5.27 6.46
CA MET A 20 0.74 4.55 6.36
C MET A 20 0.40 4.25 4.89
N ASP A 21 0.58 5.22 4.00
CA ASP A 21 0.28 5.08 2.57
C ASP A 21 1.16 4.00 1.93
N VAL A 22 2.45 3.98 2.23
CA VAL A 22 3.38 2.95 1.74
C VAL A 22 3.05 1.58 2.35
N ALA A 23 2.78 1.52 3.65
CA ALA A 23 2.44 0.27 4.33
C ALA A 23 1.15 -0.34 3.79
N MET A 24 0.11 0.46 3.58
CA MET A 24 -1.16 0.01 2.99
C MET A 24 -0.97 -0.43 1.53
N GLY A 25 -0.30 0.39 0.71
CA GLY A 25 -0.07 0.06 -0.70
C GLY A 25 0.72 -1.23 -0.88
N PHE A 26 1.82 -1.40 -0.14
CA PHE A 26 2.62 -2.62 -0.16
C PHE A 26 1.86 -3.81 0.44
N GLY A 27 1.21 -3.62 1.59
CA GLY A 27 0.52 -4.68 2.32
C GLY A 27 -0.64 -5.30 1.52
N VAL A 28 -1.44 -4.47 0.86
CA VAL A 28 -2.54 -4.93 0.00
C VAL A 28 -2.00 -5.74 -1.17
N PHE A 29 -0.98 -5.24 -1.87
CA PHE A 29 -0.41 -5.94 -3.01
C PHE A 29 0.25 -7.27 -2.60
N PHE A 30 1.01 -7.26 -1.51
CA PHE A 30 1.59 -8.47 -0.93
C PHE A 30 0.52 -9.51 -0.58
N ALA A 31 -0.58 -9.10 0.07
CA ALA A 31 -1.65 -10.01 0.45
C ALA A 31 -2.29 -10.70 -0.78
N VAL A 32 -2.50 -9.96 -1.87
CA VAL A 32 -3.00 -10.53 -3.13
C VAL A 32 -2.05 -11.59 -3.68
N LEU A 33 -0.75 -11.27 -3.76
CA LEU A 33 0.26 -12.22 -4.23
C LEU A 33 0.37 -13.44 -3.31
N PHE A 34 0.26 -13.24 -2.01
CA PHE A 34 0.31 -14.31 -1.02
C PHE A 34 -0.87 -15.29 -1.17
N VAL A 35 -2.09 -14.79 -1.41
CA VAL A 35 -3.26 -15.64 -1.71
C VAL A 35 -3.04 -16.45 -2.98
N ILE A 36 -2.51 -15.84 -4.04
CA ILE A 36 -2.18 -16.55 -5.29
C ILE A 36 -1.17 -17.67 -5.02
N ALA A 37 -0.12 -17.39 -4.24
CA ALA A 37 0.89 -18.37 -3.87
C ALA A 37 0.29 -19.55 -3.06
N ILE A 38 -0.62 -19.26 -2.13
CA ILE A 38 -1.34 -20.30 -1.38
C ILE A 38 -2.15 -21.19 -2.33
N VAL A 39 -2.96 -20.61 -3.22
CA VAL A 39 -3.78 -21.37 -4.17
C VAL A 39 -2.92 -22.22 -5.09
N ALA A 40 -1.85 -21.65 -5.66
CA ALA A 40 -0.91 -22.39 -6.50
C ALA A 40 -0.25 -23.56 -5.75
N THR A 41 0.10 -23.36 -4.48
CA THR A 41 0.67 -24.41 -3.62
C THR A 41 -0.34 -25.54 -3.39
N ILE A 42 -1.59 -25.22 -3.07
CA ILE A 42 -2.67 -26.20 -2.88
C ILE A 42 -2.85 -27.04 -4.15
N ILE A 43 -2.95 -26.38 -5.31
CA ILE A 43 -3.09 -27.06 -6.61
C ILE A 43 -1.90 -27.99 -6.86
N THR A 44 -0.68 -27.51 -6.62
CA THR A 44 0.55 -28.29 -6.83
C THR A 44 0.59 -29.53 -5.95
N ILE A 45 0.12 -29.44 -4.71
CA ILE A 45 0.05 -30.59 -3.79
C ILE A 45 -1.08 -31.55 -4.21
N ALA A 46 -2.24 -31.05 -4.63
CA ALA A 46 -3.39 -31.87 -4.99
C ALA A 46 -3.27 -32.57 -6.35
N MET A 47 -2.47 -32.02 -7.28
CA MET A 47 -2.23 -32.57 -8.62
C MET A 47 -0.93 -33.39 -8.72
N ARG A 48 -0.19 -33.51 -7.62
CA ARG A 48 0.96 -34.41 -7.51
C ARG A 48 0.52 -35.81 -7.11
#